data_AF-A0A7S1CKK8-F1
#
_entry.id   AF-A0A7S1CKK8-F1
#
_cell.length_a   1.000
_cell.length_b   1.000
_cell.length_c   1.000
_cell.angle_alpha   90.00
_cell.angle_beta   90.00
_cell.angle_gamma   90.00
#
_symmetry.space_group_name_H-M   'P 1'
#
loop_
_entity.id
_entity.type
_entity.pdbx_description
1 polymer ?
#
loop_
_entity_poly.entity_id
_entity_poly.type
_entity_poly.pdbx_seq_one_letter_code
_entity_poly.pdbx_strand_id
1 'polypeptide(L)'
;NPNPREQTIQLLAQYKDLLSFLKQHGALLHHVRPEQLLKKEQYAKVRTSRRGHFGAAYGQVFVGNVEPSKMLAMKREASKQWAGVSLEAWTSVVFQCLKVFVLSRITLKSFATLPGMEPGAATAELPAIGPPIIPVDEEAEAEKRAKEEAEKADAAAPKGRGRAGAAVAEEKKGEEDGPGRKKKAKPRTDPTLTGSNIYSVSEAILLKWLTYHHNRMNPDGALRITTFADDLRDGVVLAMAILSHSPGLALKGRPL
;
A
#
# COMPACT_ATOMS: atom_id res chain seq x y z
N ASN A 1 -5.63 43.32 -15.21
CA ASN A 1 -5.72 42.24 -14.20
C ASN A 1 -7.11 41.63 -14.22
N PRO A 2 -7.25 40.32 -14.45
CA PRO A 2 -8.57 39.67 -14.46
C PRO A 2 -9.26 39.86 -13.10
N ASN A 3 -10.59 40.01 -13.10
CA ASN A 3 -11.37 40.22 -11.88
C ASN A 3 -11.17 39.03 -10.91
N PRO A 4 -10.94 39.24 -9.59
CA PRO A 4 -10.77 38.16 -8.62
C PRO A 4 -11.87 37.08 -8.66
N ARG A 5 -13.11 37.47 -9.01
CA ARG A 5 -14.21 36.53 -9.22
C ARG A 5 -14.00 35.64 -10.43
N GLU A 6 -13.66 36.23 -11.58
CA GLU A 6 -13.40 35.50 -12.82
C GLU A 6 -12.23 34.56 -12.66
N GLN A 7 -11.15 34.99 -11.98
CA GLN A 7 -10.03 34.13 -11.63
C GLN A 7 -10.47 32.89 -10.85
N THR A 8 -11.40 33.05 -9.89
CA THR A 8 -11.93 31.94 -9.09
C THR A 8 -12.77 30.99 -9.95
N ILE A 9 -13.58 31.52 -10.87
CA ILE A 9 -14.37 30.72 -11.82
C ILE A 9 -13.46 29.91 -12.75
N GLN A 10 -12.43 30.55 -13.31
CA GLN A 10 -11.46 29.90 -14.18
C GLN A 10 -10.73 28.78 -13.43
N LEU A 11 -10.31 29.02 -12.19
CA LEU A 11 -9.61 28.02 -11.38
C LEU A 11 -10.52 26.82 -11.05
N LEU A 12 -11.80 27.06 -10.74
CA LEU A 12 -12.79 25.99 -10.54
C LEU A 12 -13.01 25.16 -11.81
N ALA A 13 -12.99 25.79 -12.99
CA ALA A 13 -13.06 25.08 -14.26
C ALA A 13 -11.81 24.22 -14.49
N GLN A 14 -10.61 24.79 -14.32
CA GLN A 14 -9.34 24.06 -14.45
C GLN A 14 -9.27 22.84 -13.52
N TYR A 15 -9.67 22.99 -12.26
CA TYR A 15 -9.71 21.87 -11.31
C TYR A 15 -10.76 20.83 -11.66
N LYS A 16 -11.92 21.24 -12.19
CA LYS A 16 -12.91 20.30 -12.72
C LYS A 16 -12.33 19.48 -13.87
N ASP A 17 -11.63 20.13 -14.80
CA ASP A 17 -11.04 19.48 -15.96
C ASP A 17 -9.91 18.53 -15.55
N LEU A 18 -9.03 18.98 -14.63
CA LEU A 18 -7.99 18.14 -14.02
C LEU A 18 -8.58 16.88 -13.38
N LEU A 19 -9.59 17.03 -12.52
CA LEU A 19 -10.22 15.90 -11.84
C LEU A 19 -10.92 14.97 -12.84
N SER A 20 -11.51 15.52 -13.91
CA SER A 20 -12.16 14.73 -14.96
C SER A 20 -11.13 13.93 -15.76
N PHE A 21 -10.02 14.57 -16.14
CA PHE A 21 -8.91 13.92 -16.81
C PHE A 21 -8.35 12.75 -15.99
N LEU A 22 -8.10 12.96 -14.69
CA LEU A 22 -7.59 11.90 -13.82
C LEU A 22 -8.59 10.73 -13.70
N LYS A 23 -9.88 11.02 -13.55
CA LYS A 23 -10.94 9.98 -13.48
C LYS A 23 -11.02 9.15 -14.76
N GLN A 24 -10.86 9.78 -15.92
CA GLN A 24 -10.81 9.07 -17.22
C GLN A 24 -9.63 8.10 -17.30
N HIS A 25 -8.54 8.36 -16.56
CA HIS A 25 -7.39 7.47 -16.46
C HIS A 25 -7.48 6.48 -15.28
N GLY A 26 -8.64 6.38 -14.62
CA GLY A 26 -8.89 5.41 -13.56
C GLY A 26 -8.63 5.90 -12.13
N ALA A 27 -8.40 7.21 -11.93
CA ALA A 27 -8.25 7.77 -10.59
C ALA A 27 -9.59 7.78 -9.82
N LEU A 28 -9.57 7.30 -8.58
CA LEU A 28 -10.75 7.25 -7.70
C LEU A 28 -10.97 8.57 -6.94
N LEU A 29 -11.32 9.63 -7.67
CA LEU A 29 -11.45 11.00 -7.13
C LEU A 29 -12.90 11.50 -7.10
N HIS A 30 -13.89 10.62 -6.95
CA HIS A 30 -15.31 11.01 -6.92
C HIS A 30 -15.69 11.85 -5.71
N HIS A 31 -15.00 11.65 -4.58
CA HIS A 31 -15.21 12.40 -3.34
C HIS A 31 -14.56 13.78 -3.36
N VAL A 32 -13.58 14.02 -4.25
CA VAL A 32 -12.89 15.31 -4.37
C VAL A 32 -13.67 16.23 -5.29
N ARG A 33 -13.99 17.42 -4.77
CA ARG A 33 -14.66 18.51 -5.49
C ARG A 33 -13.68 19.63 -5.85
N PRO A 34 -13.87 20.32 -6.98
CA PRO A 34 -12.96 21.38 -7.44
C PRO A 34 -12.72 22.50 -6.40
N GLU A 35 -13.73 22.88 -5.62
CA GLU A 35 -13.58 23.94 -4.63
C GLU A 35 -12.61 23.57 -3.50
N GLN A 36 -12.42 22.28 -3.18
CA GLN A 36 -11.54 21.83 -2.10
C GLN A 36 -10.05 22.07 -2.42
N LEU A 37 -9.73 22.23 -3.71
CA LEU A 37 -8.38 22.50 -4.19
C LEU A 37 -8.02 24.00 -4.19
N LEU A 38 -8.99 24.87 -3.88
CA LEU A 38 -8.80 26.32 -3.83
C LEU A 38 -7.99 26.76 -2.60
N LYS A 39 -7.38 27.95 -2.69
CA LYS A 39 -6.77 28.63 -1.55
C LYS A 39 -7.81 29.04 -0.51
N LYS A 40 -7.40 29.20 0.74
CA LYS A 40 -8.25 29.49 1.91
C LYS A 40 -9.31 30.56 1.66
N GLU A 41 -8.91 31.70 1.12
CA GLU A 41 -9.81 32.83 0.88
C GLU A 41 -10.87 32.53 -0.19
N GLN A 42 -10.46 31.90 -1.29
CA GLN A 42 -11.35 31.52 -2.39
C GLN A 42 -12.31 30.43 -1.95
N TYR A 43 -11.81 29.42 -1.23
CA TYR A 43 -12.63 28.36 -0.64
C TYR A 43 -13.71 28.94 0.28
N ALA A 44 -13.34 29.79 1.24
CA ALA A 44 -14.30 30.41 2.14
C ALA A 44 -15.35 31.24 1.38
N LYS A 45 -14.92 32.06 0.41
CA LYS A 45 -15.83 32.85 -0.44
C LYS A 45 -16.80 31.97 -1.22
N VAL A 46 -16.31 30.92 -1.89
CA VAL A 46 -17.15 29.99 -2.66
C VAL A 46 -18.13 29.27 -1.75
N ARG A 47 -17.68 28.78 -0.58
CA ARG A 47 -18.50 28.02 0.37
C ARG A 47 -19.55 28.85 1.11
N THR A 48 -19.44 30.17 1.13
CA THR A 48 -20.45 31.07 1.72
C THR A 48 -21.25 31.86 0.70
N SER A 49 -20.89 31.82 -0.58
CA SER A 49 -21.63 32.54 -1.63
C SER A 49 -22.88 31.79 -2.05
N ARG A 50 -23.88 32.52 -2.53
CA ARG A 50 -25.09 31.91 -3.09
C ARG A 50 -24.73 31.05 -4.31
N ARG A 51 -25.41 29.91 -4.44
CA ARG A 51 -25.24 28.99 -5.57
C ARG A 51 -25.40 29.74 -6.90
N GLY A 52 -24.50 29.48 -7.84
CA GLY A 52 -24.45 30.18 -9.12
C GLY A 52 -23.48 31.36 -9.15
N HIS A 53 -23.09 31.94 -8.01
CA HIS A 53 -22.22 33.11 -7.98
C HIS A 53 -20.82 32.82 -8.59
N PHE A 54 -20.28 31.63 -8.37
CA PHE A 54 -19.02 31.13 -8.95
C PHE A 54 -19.23 30.00 -9.97
N GLY A 55 -20.42 29.93 -10.58
CA GLY A 55 -20.82 28.86 -11.51
C GLY A 55 -21.97 28.02 -10.97
N ALA A 56 -22.74 27.40 -11.87
CA ALA A 56 -24.01 26.73 -11.56
C ALA A 56 -23.91 25.61 -10.50
N ALA A 57 -22.75 24.95 -10.43
CA ALA A 57 -22.49 23.84 -9.52
C ALA A 57 -21.99 24.27 -8.13
N TYR A 58 -21.56 25.53 -7.97
CA TYR A 58 -20.82 25.97 -6.78
C TYR A 58 -21.59 26.99 -5.95
N GLY A 59 -21.33 26.99 -4.64
CA GLY A 59 -21.99 27.85 -3.66
C GLY A 59 -23.02 27.12 -2.81
N GLN A 60 -23.65 27.86 -1.89
CA GLN A 60 -24.68 27.38 -0.98
C GLN A 60 -26.07 27.70 -1.50
N VAL A 61 -27.00 26.79 -1.25
CA VAL A 61 -28.42 27.04 -1.50
C VAL A 61 -28.97 27.77 -0.28
N PHE A 62 -29.35 29.03 -0.46
CA PHE A 62 -29.97 29.84 0.59
C PHE A 62 -31.47 29.97 0.32
N VAL A 63 -32.28 29.70 1.35
CA VAL A 63 -33.73 29.95 1.34
C VAL A 63 -33.97 31.25 2.09
N GLY A 64 -34.58 32.24 1.44
CA GLY A 64 -34.82 33.57 2.02
C GLY A 64 -33.54 34.39 2.26
N ASN A 65 -33.67 35.41 3.12
CA ASN A 65 -32.55 36.23 3.55
C ASN A 65 -31.82 35.56 4.72
N VAL A 66 -30.49 35.50 4.62
CA VAL A 66 -29.65 34.98 5.70
C VAL A 66 -29.14 36.14 6.53
N GLU A 67 -29.30 36.02 7.84
CA GLU A 67 -28.83 37.00 8.79
C GLU A 67 -27.30 37.20 8.73
N PRO A 68 -26.79 38.44 8.80
CA PRO A 68 -25.35 38.73 8.69
C PRO A 68 -24.48 37.96 9.70
N SER A 69 -24.95 37.80 10.93
CA SER A 69 -24.26 37.04 11.99
C SER A 69 -24.05 35.58 11.60
N LYS A 70 -25.04 34.96 10.96
CA LYS A 70 -24.96 33.57 10.46
C LYS A 70 -23.99 33.46 9.30
N MET A 71 -24.01 34.42 8.37
CA MET A 71 -23.04 34.47 7.26
C MET A 71 -21.59 34.56 7.75
N LEU A 72 -21.34 35.38 8.78
CA LEU A 72 -20.02 35.50 9.39
C LEU A 72 -19.58 34.19 10.06
N ALA A 73 -20.49 33.54 10.80
CA ALA A 73 -20.22 32.24 11.42
C ALA A 73 -19.88 31.16 10.37
N MET A 74 -20.64 31.09 9.28
CA MET A 74 -20.36 30.17 8.16
C MET A 74 -19.00 30.43 7.53
N LYS A 75 -18.61 31.70 7.36
CA LYS A 75 -17.29 32.07 6.81
C LYS A 75 -16.16 31.65 7.75
N ARG A 76 -16.33 31.84 9.06
CA ARG A 76 -15.36 31.42 10.07
C ARG A 76 -15.20 29.90 10.06
N GLU A 77 -16.30 29.16 10.01
CA GLU A 77 -16.27 27.70 9.98
C GLU A 77 -15.62 27.16 8.70
N ALA A 78 -16.00 27.69 7.53
CA ALA A 78 -15.36 27.33 6.27
C ALA A 78 -13.85 27.61 6.29
N SER A 79 -13.44 28.73 6.88
CA SER A 79 -12.02 29.08 7.01
C SER A 79 -11.26 28.17 7.97
N LYS A 80 -11.92 27.64 9.00
CA LYS A 80 -11.35 26.70 9.98
C LYS A 80 -11.18 25.31 9.38
N GLN A 81 -12.19 24.80 8.67
CA GLN A 81 -12.16 23.47 8.05
C GLN A 81 -11.23 23.37 6.84
N TRP A 82 -10.92 24.50 6.19
CA TRP A 82 -10.16 24.53 4.94
C TRP A 82 -8.86 23.72 4.98
N ALA A 83 -8.07 23.82 6.05
CA ALA A 83 -6.76 23.18 6.10
C ALA A 83 -6.87 21.64 5.98
N GLY A 84 -7.78 21.02 6.74
CA GLY A 84 -8.01 19.58 6.66
C GLY A 84 -8.59 19.15 5.31
N VAL A 85 -9.62 19.87 4.84
CA VAL A 85 -10.29 19.55 3.58
C VAL A 85 -9.35 19.70 2.38
N SER A 86 -8.52 20.74 2.35
CA SER A 86 -7.59 20.99 1.26
C SER A 86 -6.44 19.98 1.27
N LEU A 87 -5.90 19.67 2.45
CA LEU A 87 -4.85 18.66 2.61
C LEU A 87 -5.34 17.28 2.14
N GLU A 88 -6.50 16.83 2.62
CA GLU A 88 -7.08 15.54 2.24
C GLU A 88 -7.33 15.45 0.73
N ALA A 89 -7.87 16.52 0.13
CA ALA A 89 -8.12 16.60 -1.29
C ALA A 89 -6.82 16.54 -2.11
N TRP A 90 -5.83 17.36 -1.78
CA TRP A 90 -4.54 17.40 -2.50
C TRP A 90 -3.75 16.10 -2.34
N THR A 91 -3.69 15.54 -1.12
CA THR A 91 -3.05 14.24 -0.87
C THR A 91 -3.71 13.15 -1.71
N SER A 92 -5.05 13.12 -1.76
CA SER A 92 -5.79 12.17 -2.59
C SER A 92 -5.47 12.33 -4.08
N VAL A 93 -5.44 13.57 -4.58
CA VAL A 93 -5.08 13.85 -5.98
C VAL A 93 -3.66 13.37 -6.29
N VAL A 94 -2.68 13.73 -5.47
CA VAL A 94 -1.27 13.35 -5.68
C VAL A 94 -1.10 11.83 -5.61
N PHE A 95 -1.68 11.17 -4.61
CA PHE A 95 -1.62 9.72 -4.47
C PHE A 95 -2.22 9.01 -5.69
N GLN A 96 -3.38 9.47 -6.17
CA GLN A 96 -4.00 8.90 -7.36
C GLN A 96 -3.18 9.16 -8.62
N CYS A 97 -2.54 10.32 -8.77
CA CYS A 97 -1.60 10.57 -9.87
C CYS A 97 -0.44 9.57 -9.86
N LEU A 98 0.16 9.30 -8.70
CA LEU A 98 1.23 8.31 -8.57
C LEU A 98 0.72 6.91 -8.92
N LYS A 99 -0.44 6.52 -8.41
CA LYS A 99 -1.05 5.22 -8.71
C LYS A 99 -1.31 5.03 -10.21
N VAL A 100 -1.91 6.03 -10.85
CA VAL A 100 -2.37 5.94 -12.24
C VAL A 100 -1.23 6.11 -13.25
N PHE A 101 -0.22 6.94 -12.97
CA PHE A 101 0.84 7.24 -13.96
C PHE A 101 2.18 6.59 -13.65
N VAL A 102 2.46 6.26 -12.39
CA VAL A 102 3.73 5.63 -11.98
C VAL A 102 3.52 4.15 -11.77
N LEU A 103 2.64 3.77 -10.82
CA LEU A 103 2.46 2.35 -10.46
C LEU A 103 1.85 1.53 -11.60
N SER A 104 0.95 2.10 -12.40
CA SER A 104 0.36 1.40 -13.56
C SER A 104 1.37 0.92 -14.61
N ARG A 105 2.57 1.54 -14.66
CA ARG A 105 3.66 1.12 -15.57
C ARG A 105 4.47 -0.05 -15.03
N ILE A 106 4.33 -0.34 -13.73
CA ILE A 106 4.95 -1.51 -13.09
C ILE A 106 4.08 -2.72 -13.41
N THR A 107 4.61 -3.54 -14.32
CA THR A 107 3.98 -4.77 -14.81
C THR A 107 5.00 -5.89 -14.74
N LEU A 108 4.53 -7.14 -14.72
CA LEU A 108 5.42 -8.29 -14.72
C LEU A 108 6.31 -8.32 -15.98
N LYS A 109 5.75 -7.86 -17.11
CA LYS A 109 6.47 -7.74 -18.38
C LYS A 109 7.59 -6.70 -18.28
N SER A 110 7.30 -5.49 -17.79
CA SER A 110 8.32 -4.44 -17.66
C SER A 110 9.41 -4.87 -16.68
N PHE A 111 9.05 -5.50 -15.57
CA PHE A 111 10.00 -6.08 -14.61
C PHE A 111 10.92 -7.12 -15.26
N ALA A 112 10.37 -8.10 -15.99
CA ALA A 112 11.17 -9.16 -16.63
C ALA A 112 12.16 -8.63 -17.69
N THR A 113 11.90 -7.45 -18.26
CA THR A 113 12.75 -6.84 -19.30
C THR A 113 13.77 -5.83 -18.76
N LEU A 114 13.82 -5.60 -17.45
CA LEU A 114 14.75 -4.62 -16.88
C LEU A 114 16.21 -5.09 -17.04
N PRO A 115 17.15 -4.17 -17.34
CA PRO A 115 18.57 -4.47 -17.31
C PRO A 115 19.00 -5.02 -15.95
N GLY A 116 19.79 -6.11 -15.94
CA GLY A 116 20.25 -6.77 -14.70
C GLY A 116 19.28 -7.83 -14.14
N MET A 117 18.17 -8.11 -14.83
CA MET A 117 17.29 -9.21 -14.50
C MET A 117 17.70 -10.50 -15.21
N GLU A 118 17.91 -11.57 -14.43
CA GLU A 118 18.12 -12.89 -15.01
C GLU A 118 16.82 -13.43 -15.64
N PRO A 119 16.91 -14.20 -16.74
CA PRO A 119 15.73 -14.84 -17.33
C PRO A 119 14.95 -15.66 -16.30
N GLY A 120 13.65 -15.36 -16.17
CA GLY A 120 12.76 -16.06 -15.24
C GLY A 120 12.76 -15.53 -13.79
N ALA A 121 13.67 -14.63 -13.41
CA ALA A 121 13.72 -14.05 -12.06
C ALA A 121 12.42 -13.33 -11.66
N ALA A 122 11.77 -12.66 -12.60
CA ALA A 122 10.50 -11.98 -12.36
C ALA A 122 9.37 -12.95 -11.96
N THR A 123 9.44 -14.20 -12.42
CA THR A 123 8.46 -15.27 -12.15
C THR A 123 8.95 -16.30 -11.14
N ALA A 124 10.20 -16.18 -10.67
CA ALA A 124 10.78 -17.13 -9.71
C ALA A 124 9.98 -17.15 -8.41
N GLU A 125 9.88 -18.31 -7.78
CA GLU A 125 9.25 -18.41 -6.46
C GLU A 125 10.07 -17.62 -5.45
N LEU A 126 9.37 -16.79 -4.68
CA LEU A 126 9.99 -16.04 -3.58
C LEU A 126 10.32 -16.99 -2.42
N PRO A 127 11.41 -16.73 -1.67
CA PRO A 127 11.69 -17.50 -0.47
C PRO A 127 10.53 -17.43 0.52
N ALA A 128 10.47 -18.40 1.43
CA ALA A 128 9.52 -18.35 2.54
C ALA A 128 9.70 -17.03 3.30
N ILE A 129 8.61 -16.53 3.91
CA ILE A 129 8.68 -15.34 4.75
C ILE A 129 9.66 -15.65 5.88
N GLY A 130 10.82 -14.98 5.85
CA GLY A 130 11.83 -15.07 6.90
C GLY A 130 11.30 -14.46 8.20
N PRO A 131 12.00 -14.66 9.33
CA PRO A 131 11.64 -13.98 10.57
C PRO A 131 11.63 -12.46 10.34
N PRO A 132 10.68 -11.71 10.94
CA PRO A 132 10.55 -10.28 10.72
C PRO A 132 11.86 -9.53 11.03
N ILE A 133 12.22 -8.53 10.21
CA ILE A 133 13.33 -7.58 10.48
C ILE A 133 12.94 -6.57 11.56
N ILE A 134 12.16 -6.98 12.55
CA ILE A 134 11.94 -6.17 13.74
C ILE A 134 13.17 -6.43 14.62
N PRO A 135 13.79 -5.40 15.25
CA PRO A 135 14.67 -5.67 16.38
C PRO A 135 13.79 -6.41 17.38
N VAL A 136 13.96 -7.72 17.44
CA VAL A 136 13.29 -8.52 18.43
C VAL A 136 13.74 -7.90 19.75
N ASP A 137 12.82 -7.27 20.49
CA ASP A 137 13.11 -6.92 21.87
C ASP A 137 13.44 -8.25 22.54
N GLU A 138 14.74 -8.53 22.69
CA GLU A 138 15.24 -9.84 23.15
C GLU A 138 14.60 -10.17 24.51
N GLU A 139 14.31 -9.14 25.30
CA GLU A 139 13.57 -9.22 26.57
C GLU A 139 12.12 -9.71 26.38
N ALA A 140 11.39 -9.24 25.37
CA ALA A 140 10.00 -9.63 25.13
C ALA A 140 9.88 -11.06 24.57
N GLU A 141 10.82 -11.49 23.72
CA GLU A 141 10.87 -12.89 23.23
C GLU A 141 11.38 -13.85 24.30
N ALA A 142 12.35 -13.42 25.14
CA ALA A 142 12.78 -14.19 26.31
C ALA A 142 11.63 -14.38 27.30
N GLU A 143 10.82 -13.35 27.56
CA GLU A 143 9.66 -13.44 28.43
C GLU A 143 8.59 -14.38 27.85
N LYS A 144 8.41 -14.38 26.53
CA LYS A 144 7.45 -15.27 25.85
C LYS A 144 7.91 -16.74 25.85
N ARG A 145 9.20 -17.00 25.62
CA ARG A 145 9.82 -18.34 25.72
C ARG A 145 9.78 -18.87 27.15
N ALA A 146 10.06 -18.03 28.14
CA ALA A 146 9.98 -18.39 29.55
C ALA A 146 8.53 -18.76 29.96
N LYS A 147 7.52 -18.06 29.42
CA LYS A 147 6.11 -18.40 29.64
C LYS A 147 5.71 -19.72 28.97
N GLU A 148 6.17 -19.99 27.74
CA GLU A 148 5.91 -21.26 27.05
C GLU A 148 6.62 -22.46 27.71
N GLU A 149 7.83 -22.27 28.25
CA GLU A 149 8.53 -23.32 29.02
C GLU A 149 7.86 -23.58 30.38
N ALA A 150 7.37 -22.53 31.06
CA ALA A 150 6.61 -22.68 32.30
C ALA A 150 5.28 -23.42 32.08
N GLU A 151 4.60 -23.16 30.96
CA GLU A 151 3.34 -23.83 30.60
C GLU A 151 3.57 -25.32 30.22
N LYS A 152 4.70 -25.63 29.55
CA LYS A 152 5.10 -27.03 29.28
C LYS A 152 5.52 -27.78 30.55
N ALA A 153 6.09 -27.10 31.53
CA ALA A 153 6.46 -27.69 32.81
C ALA A 153 5.23 -28.02 33.69
N ASP A 154 4.19 -27.19 33.64
CA ASP A 154 2.93 -27.42 34.38
C ASP A 154 2.10 -28.57 33.79
N ALA A 155 2.20 -28.79 32.48
CA ALA A 155 1.54 -29.92 31.79
C ALA A 155 2.17 -31.31 32.10
N ALA A 156 3.34 -31.36 32.76
CA ALA A 156 4.08 -32.60 33.04
C ALA A 156 3.80 -33.21 34.43
N ALA A 157 2.85 -32.69 35.21
CA ALA A 157 2.49 -33.26 36.51
C ALA A 157 1.74 -34.61 36.36
N PRO A 158 2.10 -35.67 37.12
CA PRO A 158 1.59 -37.02 36.87
C PRO A 158 0.18 -37.20 37.47
N LYS A 159 -0.82 -37.44 36.62
CA LYS A 159 -2.11 -37.99 37.06
C LYS A 159 -2.03 -39.51 37.16
N GLY A 160 -2.18 -40.03 38.37
CA GLY A 160 -2.14 -41.44 38.70
C GLY A 160 -3.32 -42.27 38.17
N ARG A 161 -2.97 -43.48 37.74
CA ARG A 161 -3.70 -44.76 37.70
C ARG A 161 -5.24 -44.75 37.64
N GLY A 162 -5.76 -45.32 36.55
CA GLY A 162 -7.15 -45.80 36.46
C GLY A 162 -7.44 -46.68 35.23
N ARG A 163 -7.12 -47.98 35.35
CA ARG A 163 -7.81 -49.19 34.84
C ARG A 163 -8.06 -49.39 33.32
N ALA A 164 -7.68 -50.60 32.90
CA ALA A 164 -7.76 -51.25 31.59
C ALA A 164 -9.11 -51.21 30.86
N GLY A 165 -9.04 -51.18 29.52
CA GLY A 165 -10.16 -51.46 28.61
C GLY A 165 -9.69 -51.65 27.16
N ALA A 166 -9.74 -52.90 26.71
CA ALA A 166 -9.73 -53.52 25.38
C ALA A 166 -9.44 -52.74 24.07
N ALA A 167 -8.71 -53.45 23.21
CA ALA A 167 -8.35 -53.18 21.82
C ALA A 167 -9.52 -53.00 20.85
N VAL A 168 -9.29 -52.28 19.74
CA VAL A 168 -9.54 -52.74 18.36
C VAL A 168 -8.53 -52.06 17.42
N ALA A 169 -7.78 -52.86 16.67
CA ALA A 169 -7.00 -52.44 15.50
C ALA A 169 -7.89 -52.59 14.25
N GLU A 170 -7.87 -51.62 13.35
CA GLU A 170 -8.42 -51.80 12.01
C GLU A 170 -7.42 -51.30 10.95
N GLU A 171 -6.97 -52.27 10.17
CA GLU A 171 -6.12 -52.17 8.99
C GLU A 171 -7.02 -52.34 7.75
N LYS A 172 -6.87 -51.51 6.72
CA LYS A 172 -7.25 -51.77 5.32
C LYS A 172 -6.59 -50.70 4.44
N LYS A 173 -5.58 -51.05 3.64
CA LYS A 173 -5.55 -51.80 2.36
C LYS A 173 -5.33 -50.81 1.21
N GLY A 174 -4.22 -51.00 0.51
CA GLY A 174 -3.86 -50.22 -0.66
C GLY A 174 -4.68 -50.57 -1.89
N GLU A 175 -4.65 -49.64 -2.84
CA GLU A 175 -5.09 -49.82 -4.21
C GLU A 175 -4.10 -49.06 -5.10
N GLU A 176 -3.27 -49.82 -5.82
CA GLU A 176 -2.47 -49.35 -6.95
C GLU A 176 -3.39 -49.19 -8.16
N ASP A 177 -3.30 -48.06 -8.88
CA ASP A 177 -3.81 -48.01 -10.26
C ASP A 177 -3.05 -47.00 -11.15
N GLY A 178 -2.42 -47.52 -12.21
CA GLY A 178 -2.25 -46.95 -13.56
C GLY A 178 -1.43 -45.64 -13.80
N PRO A 179 -0.58 -45.58 -14.85
CA PRO A 179 0.23 -44.40 -15.17
C PRO A 179 -0.64 -43.30 -15.79
N GLY A 180 -1.08 -42.35 -14.94
CA GLY A 180 -1.80 -41.16 -15.34
C GLY A 180 -0.98 -40.21 -16.22
N ARG A 181 -1.45 -40.01 -17.45
CA ARG A 181 -1.07 -38.97 -18.42
C ARG A 181 -0.65 -37.66 -17.71
N LYS A 182 0.63 -37.27 -17.83
CA LYS A 182 1.16 -36.00 -17.32
C LYS A 182 0.40 -34.83 -17.95
N LYS A 183 -0.61 -34.29 -17.25
CA LYS A 183 -1.23 -33.01 -17.60
C LYS A 183 -0.14 -31.95 -17.50
N LYS A 184 0.18 -31.28 -18.61
CA LYS A 184 1.11 -30.14 -18.64
C LYS A 184 0.64 -29.14 -17.58
N ALA A 185 1.45 -28.96 -16.53
CA ALA A 185 1.19 -28.00 -15.49
C ALA A 185 1.06 -26.62 -16.15
N LYS A 186 -0.11 -25.98 -15.99
CA LYS A 186 -0.23 -24.56 -16.29
C LYS A 186 0.83 -23.83 -15.45
N PRO A 187 1.52 -22.82 -16.00
CA PRO A 187 2.44 -22.02 -15.19
C PRO A 187 1.64 -21.49 -14.00
N ARG A 188 2.03 -21.91 -12.79
CA ARG A 188 1.44 -21.41 -11.55
C ARG A 188 1.70 -19.91 -11.53
N THR A 189 0.63 -19.12 -11.66
CA THR A 189 0.70 -17.69 -11.37
C THR A 189 1.14 -17.55 -9.92
N ASP A 190 2.22 -16.81 -9.71
CA ASP A 190 2.80 -16.60 -8.39
C ASP A 190 1.71 -16.12 -7.41
N PRO A 191 1.41 -16.87 -6.33
CA PRO A 191 0.41 -16.48 -5.33
C PRO A 191 0.71 -15.11 -4.70
N THR A 192 1.95 -14.62 -4.77
CA THR A 192 2.31 -13.31 -4.24
C THR A 192 1.92 -12.16 -5.17
N LEU A 193 1.64 -12.45 -6.45
CA LEU A 193 1.24 -11.47 -7.47
C LEU A 193 -0.27 -11.40 -7.66
N THR A 194 -1.04 -12.30 -7.03
CA THR A 194 -2.50 -12.38 -7.16
C THR A 194 -3.15 -12.62 -5.80
N GLY A 195 -4.21 -11.86 -5.45
CA GLY A 195 -5.00 -12.10 -4.24
C GLY A 195 -4.59 -11.37 -2.96
N SER A 196 -3.64 -10.42 -3.02
CA SER A 196 -3.40 -9.52 -1.88
C SER A 196 -4.56 -8.54 -1.70
N ASN A 197 -5.08 -8.44 -0.48
CA ASN A 197 -6.10 -7.45 -0.10
C ASN A 197 -5.50 -6.11 0.35
N ILE A 198 -4.17 -6.07 0.53
CA ILE A 198 -3.45 -4.91 1.07
C ILE A 198 -2.75 -4.14 -0.05
N TYR A 199 -2.13 -4.87 -0.98
CA TYR A 199 -1.35 -4.29 -2.07
C TYR A 199 -1.99 -4.58 -3.43
N SER A 200 -1.93 -3.58 -4.30
CA SER A 200 -2.18 -3.75 -5.72
C SER A 200 -1.13 -4.66 -6.37
N VAL A 201 -1.45 -5.18 -7.56
CA VAL A 201 -0.53 -6.03 -8.33
C VAL A 201 0.80 -5.33 -8.59
N SER A 202 0.77 -4.04 -8.96
CA SER A 202 1.98 -3.24 -9.20
C SER A 202 2.85 -3.08 -7.95
N GLU A 203 2.24 -2.91 -6.77
CA GLU A 203 2.94 -2.86 -5.49
C GLU A 203 3.55 -4.22 -5.13
N ALA A 204 2.84 -5.32 -5.36
CA ALA A 204 3.37 -6.66 -5.16
C ALA A 204 4.56 -6.97 -6.08
N ILE A 205 4.50 -6.53 -7.35
CA ILE A 205 5.62 -6.62 -8.28
C ILE A 205 6.82 -5.82 -7.77
N LEU A 206 6.59 -4.63 -7.20
CA LEU A 206 7.67 -3.81 -6.65
C LEU A 206 8.33 -4.46 -5.43
N LEU A 207 7.56 -5.05 -4.51
CA LEU A 207 8.09 -5.83 -3.39
C LEU A 207 8.91 -7.03 -3.86
N LYS A 208 8.45 -7.70 -4.93
CA LYS A 208 9.19 -8.79 -5.58
C LYS A 208 10.51 -8.31 -6.20
N TRP A 209 10.49 -7.16 -6.88
CA TRP A 209 11.69 -6.54 -7.45
C TRP A 209 12.71 -6.18 -6.36
N LEU A 210 12.26 -5.59 -5.25
CA LEU A 210 13.12 -5.31 -4.10
C LEU A 210 13.72 -6.59 -3.51
N THR A 211 12.89 -7.63 -3.33
CA THR A 211 13.33 -8.93 -2.79
C THR A 211 14.42 -9.54 -3.67
N TYR A 212 14.25 -9.49 -4.99
CA TYR A 212 15.25 -10.01 -5.94
C TYR A 212 16.61 -9.31 -5.78
N HIS A 213 16.63 -7.97 -5.78
CA HIS A 213 17.88 -7.23 -5.69
C HIS A 213 18.55 -7.34 -4.31
N HIS A 214 17.75 -7.39 -3.24
CA HIS A 214 18.26 -7.64 -1.90
C HIS A 214 18.99 -8.98 -1.82
N ASN A 215 18.34 -10.07 -2.25
CA ASN A 215 18.91 -11.42 -2.15
C ASN A 215 20.07 -11.65 -3.12
N ARG A 216 20.11 -10.92 -4.24
CA ARG A 216 21.24 -10.93 -5.17
C ARG A 216 22.50 -10.32 -4.53
N MET A 217 22.35 -9.27 -3.73
CA MET A 217 23.47 -8.57 -3.09
C MET A 217 23.83 -9.15 -1.72
N ASN A 218 22.88 -9.82 -1.05
CA ASN A 218 23.05 -10.43 0.26
C ASN A 218 22.53 -11.88 0.29
N PRO A 219 23.25 -12.84 -0.31
CA PRO A 219 22.81 -14.25 -0.36
C PRO A 219 22.70 -14.89 1.02
N ASP A 220 23.61 -14.56 1.94
CA ASP A 220 23.67 -15.13 3.29
C ASP A 220 22.53 -14.61 4.19
N GLY A 221 22.00 -13.42 3.89
CA GLY A 221 20.86 -12.81 4.57
C GLY A 221 19.58 -12.81 3.74
N ALA A 222 19.38 -13.80 2.85
CA ALA A 222 18.23 -13.84 1.97
C ALA A 222 16.90 -13.75 2.74
N LEU A 223 16.07 -12.77 2.37
CA LEU A 223 14.79 -12.51 3.02
C LEU A 223 13.71 -12.23 1.98
N ARG A 224 12.46 -12.29 2.40
CA ARG A 224 11.31 -11.90 1.58
C ARG A 224 10.75 -10.59 2.09
N ILE A 225 10.76 -9.58 1.24
CA ILE A 225 10.22 -8.26 1.55
C ILE A 225 8.70 -8.30 1.35
N THR A 226 7.97 -7.88 2.38
CA THR A 226 6.51 -8.01 2.48
C THR A 226 5.82 -6.67 2.70
N THR A 227 6.51 -5.65 3.20
CA THR A 227 5.94 -4.33 3.49
C THR A 227 6.81 -3.19 2.96
N PHE A 228 6.21 -2.05 2.67
CA PHE A 228 6.95 -0.81 2.37
C PHE A 228 7.29 0.00 3.63
N ALA A 229 6.84 -0.45 4.80
CA ALA A 229 7.00 0.26 6.07
C ALA A 229 8.17 -0.32 6.86
N ASP A 230 7.99 -1.49 7.47
CA ASP A 230 8.97 -2.07 8.38
C ASP A 230 10.21 -2.55 7.64
N ASP A 231 10.04 -3.25 6.51
CA ASP A 231 11.17 -3.85 5.77
C ASP A 231 12.06 -2.81 5.08
N LEU A 232 11.58 -1.56 4.88
CA LEU A 232 12.36 -0.47 4.26
C LEU A 232 12.87 0.54 5.29
N ARG A 233 12.55 0.36 6.58
CA ARG A 233 12.75 1.36 7.63
C ARG A 233 14.21 1.70 7.90
N ASP A 234 15.07 0.68 7.86
CA ASP A 234 16.50 0.80 8.13
C ASP A 234 17.32 1.23 6.89
N GLY A 235 16.68 1.29 5.72
CA GLY A 235 17.30 1.66 4.45
C GLY A 235 18.18 0.57 3.82
N VAL A 236 18.38 -0.59 4.45
CA VAL A 236 19.27 -1.66 3.95
C VAL A 236 18.78 -2.20 2.61
N VAL A 237 17.48 -2.46 2.51
CA VAL A 237 16.83 -2.89 1.25
C VAL A 237 17.10 -1.90 0.11
N LEU A 238 16.99 -0.60 0.39
CA LEU A 238 17.20 0.44 -0.62
C LEU A 238 18.68 0.52 -1.01
N ALA A 239 19.60 0.42 -0.05
CA ALA A 239 21.02 0.38 -0.29
C ALA A 239 21.39 -0.81 -1.18
N MET A 240 20.87 -2.01 -0.90
CA MET A 240 21.10 -3.21 -1.72
C MET A 240 20.55 -3.05 -3.14
N ALA A 241 19.36 -2.45 -3.30
CA ALA A 241 18.81 -2.15 -4.61
C ALA A 241 19.72 -1.19 -5.41
N ILE A 242 20.23 -0.14 -4.77
CA ILE A 242 21.16 0.81 -5.39
C ILE A 242 22.48 0.14 -5.77
N LEU A 243 23.08 -0.62 -4.85
CA LEU A 243 24.33 -1.35 -5.08
C LEU A 243 24.20 -2.36 -6.22
N SER A 244 23.06 -3.03 -6.33
CA SER A 244 22.80 -3.95 -7.43
C SER A 244 22.78 -3.28 -8.80
N HIS A 245 22.41 -1.99 -8.89
CA HIS A 245 22.38 -1.22 -10.14
C HIS A 245 23.68 -0.44 -10.37
N SER A 246 24.41 -0.10 -9.31
CA SER A 246 25.67 0.63 -9.38
C SER A 246 26.73 -0.02 -8.49
N PRO A 247 27.33 -1.14 -8.94
CA PRO A 247 28.34 -1.87 -8.16
C PRO A 247 29.58 -1.02 -7.83
N GLY A 248 29.86 0.03 -8.62
CA GLY A 248 30.97 0.95 -8.38
C GLY A 248 30.85 1.76 -7.08
N LEU A 249 29.67 1.79 -6.46
CA LEU A 249 29.49 2.42 -5.16
C LEU A 249 29.95 1.53 -3.99
N ALA A 250 30.08 0.21 -4.19
CA ALA A 250 30.59 -0.74 -3.20
C ALA A 250 32.12 -0.68 -3.00
N LEU A 251 32.81 0.24 -3.69
CA LEU A 251 34.26 0.35 -3.61
C LEU A 251 34.71 0.83 -2.23
N LYS A 252 35.71 0.14 -1.67
CA LYS A 252 36.28 0.40 -0.34
C LYS A 252 36.65 1.88 -0.19
N GLY A 253 36.05 2.56 0.81
CA GLY A 253 36.29 3.99 1.10
C GLY A 253 35.27 4.97 0.52
N ARG A 254 34.18 4.50 -0.10
CA ARG A 254 33.03 5.34 -0.52
C ARG A 254 31.88 5.25 0.49
N PRO A 255 31.04 6.30 0.62
CA PRO A 255 30.08 6.44 1.71
C PRO A 255 28.77 5.66 1.48
N LEU A 256 28.85 4.34 1.25
CA LEU A 256 27.70 3.43 1.34
C LEU A 256 28.00 2.28 2.29
#